data_AF-R9JK92-F1
#
_entry.id   AF-R9JK92-F1
#
_cell.length_a   1.000
_cell.length_b   1.000
_cell.length_c   1.000
_cell.angle_alpha   90.00
_cell.angle_beta   90.00
_cell.angle_gamma   90.00
#
_symmetry.space_group_name_H-M   'P 1'
#
loop_
_entity.id
_entity.type
_entity.pdbx_description
1 polymer ?
#
loop_
_entity_poly.entity_id
_entity_poly.type
_entity_poly.pdbx_seq_one_letter_code
_entity_poly.pdbx_strand_id
1 'polypeptide(L)'
;MWQKEAQDKFGVETIESDVMKAALNDWVNIYQGKPDWTLPDDRGNVDIESFNFAKKLCNETARLTTLALGITVEGSARADWINGFMESYISRMKNEECEKACAFGYIILKPNGEGIDYVMPWDFCPTHATDGKIDGGIFFDHHHEPGDKWYYTRLEYHHFEDWRVPQDNNVRLYRITNKTYKSTGTNGIGRECNIKETVWADYEEDMAFTGVERPLFSIFKMPIANNVDLQSPLGVSIFSNAQKELKSLDIAWTRLEDEIFDSQKQIFLGDALIDDPNMAHMRNYTTNGVVDKIGRKMPRYVRLIPGGSTGEEYKEVNPALQTADRLSGIDHFLNLVGVKCGYSTGQFVLNGRSGQMTATQVEADDRETIQLITQIRDSLKVATDGLIYALDKWADIYNLAPVGVYEVAYDFDDITVNKEEDKLFELQLANQGYMSKARYLVRHLGMTEDKAAAMVAEASLESMGAEQEGLFGDEFYNPQEKESESRSGGLNGAQTQSLISIIQQLSAGSITEGQAINLIATAIGISKDEARKILVGEI
;
A
#
# COMPACT_ATOMS: atom_id res chain seq x y z
N MET A 1 23.33 9.95 -19.20
CA MET A 1 24.47 10.01 -20.13
C MET A 1 24.21 9.17 -21.38
N TRP A 2 23.73 7.93 -21.22
CA TRP A 2 23.42 7.03 -22.35
C TRP A 2 22.29 7.51 -23.29
N GLN A 3 21.22 8.13 -22.76
CA GLN A 3 20.07 8.54 -23.58
C GLN A 3 20.42 9.48 -24.74
N LYS A 4 21.41 10.37 -24.55
CA LYS A 4 21.88 11.29 -25.59
C LYS A 4 22.70 10.54 -26.64
N GLU A 5 23.58 9.63 -26.20
CA GLU A 5 24.34 8.77 -27.11
C GLU A 5 23.41 7.87 -27.93
N ALA A 6 22.33 7.37 -27.33
CA ALA A 6 21.32 6.58 -28.02
C ALA A 6 20.58 7.39 -29.10
N GLN A 7 20.15 8.62 -28.78
CA GLN A 7 19.55 9.55 -29.74
C GLN A 7 20.47 9.80 -30.95
N ASP A 8 21.74 10.11 -30.69
CA ASP A 8 22.74 10.33 -31.75
C ASP A 8 22.94 9.09 -32.63
N LYS A 9 22.89 7.89 -32.02
CA LYS A 9 23.10 6.61 -32.71
C LYS A 9 21.92 6.17 -33.58
N PHE A 10 20.69 6.50 -33.20
CA PHE A 10 19.50 6.20 -34.00
C PHE A 10 19.04 7.38 -34.86
N GLY A 11 19.59 8.58 -34.64
CA GLY A 11 19.19 9.79 -35.36
C GLY A 11 17.79 10.27 -34.99
N VAL A 12 17.41 10.10 -33.72
CA VAL A 12 16.05 10.38 -33.21
C VAL A 12 16.14 11.29 -31.99
N GLU A 13 15.10 12.08 -31.75
CA GLU A 13 14.98 12.93 -30.57
C GLU A 13 14.06 12.29 -29.53
N THR A 14 14.34 12.53 -28.24
CA THR A 14 13.44 12.11 -27.16
C THR A 14 12.32 13.12 -26.95
N ILE A 15 11.14 12.62 -26.58
CA ILE A 15 10.02 13.46 -26.13
C ILE A 15 10.08 13.76 -24.62
N GLU A 16 11.06 13.20 -23.89
CA GLU A 16 11.27 13.47 -22.48
C GLU A 16 12.05 14.77 -22.27
N SER A 17 11.42 15.75 -21.61
CA SER A 17 12.05 17.03 -21.28
C SER A 17 13.07 16.93 -20.13
N ASP A 18 14.01 17.86 -20.07
CA ASP A 18 15.01 17.91 -18.98
C ASP A 18 14.37 18.11 -17.60
N VAL A 19 13.22 18.80 -17.54
CA VAL A 19 12.46 19.01 -16.29
C VAL A 19 11.87 17.68 -15.81
N MET A 20 11.36 16.83 -16.71
CA MET A 20 10.90 15.48 -16.36
C MET A 20 12.03 14.60 -15.85
N LYS A 21 13.22 14.68 -16.46
CA LYS A 21 14.41 13.92 -16.00
C LYS A 21 14.84 14.35 -14.61
N ALA A 22 14.84 15.65 -14.33
CA ALA A 22 15.12 16.17 -13.00
C ALA A 22 14.09 15.67 -11.97
N ALA A 23 12.80 15.77 -12.28
CA ALA A 23 11.74 15.31 -11.39
C ALA A 23 11.81 13.80 -11.12
N LEU A 24 12.15 12.97 -12.13
CA LEU A 24 12.36 11.54 -11.94
C LEU A 24 13.50 11.25 -10.95
N ASN A 25 14.63 11.96 -11.08
CA ASN A 25 15.74 11.82 -10.12
C ASN A 25 15.33 12.23 -8.71
N ASP A 26 14.57 13.31 -8.57
CA ASP A 26 14.04 13.76 -7.27
C ASP A 26 13.13 12.69 -6.65
N TRP A 27 12.24 12.08 -7.43
CA TRP A 27 11.38 11.00 -6.95
C TRP A 27 12.17 9.76 -6.53
N VAL A 28 13.22 9.40 -7.27
CA VAL A 28 14.13 8.31 -6.91
C VAL A 28 14.80 8.59 -5.57
N ASN A 29 15.35 9.79 -5.39
CA ASN A 29 16.01 10.21 -4.15
C ASN A 29 15.05 10.19 -2.96
N ILE A 30 13.85 10.75 -3.12
CA ILE A 30 12.81 10.76 -2.09
C ILE A 30 12.40 9.33 -1.70
N TYR A 31 12.15 8.45 -2.66
CA TYR A 31 11.76 7.06 -2.41
C TYR A 31 12.87 6.23 -1.73
N GLN A 32 14.14 6.54 -2.01
CA GLN A 32 15.29 5.91 -1.35
C GLN A 32 15.54 6.45 0.07
N GLY A 33 14.76 7.42 0.54
CA GLY A 33 14.97 8.08 1.83
C GLY A 33 16.20 9.00 1.84
N LYS A 34 16.63 9.48 0.67
CA LYS A 34 17.75 10.41 0.48
C LYS A 34 17.33 11.66 -0.27
N PRO A 35 16.23 12.33 0.10
CA PRO A 35 15.81 13.54 -0.59
C PRO A 35 16.83 14.66 -0.39
N ASP A 36 16.87 15.62 -1.31
CA ASP A 36 17.87 16.71 -1.32
C ASP A 36 17.91 17.53 -0.03
N TRP A 37 16.81 17.58 0.74
CA TRP A 37 16.76 18.29 2.02
C TRP A 37 17.40 17.53 3.19
N THR A 38 17.86 16.28 2.98
CA THR A 38 18.66 15.52 3.96
C THR A 38 20.16 15.62 3.71
N LEU A 39 20.56 16.35 2.66
CA LEU A 39 21.97 16.56 2.37
C LEU A 39 22.62 17.47 3.44
N PRO A 40 23.92 17.27 3.74
CA PRO A 40 24.64 18.14 4.66
C PRO A 40 24.65 19.59 4.17
N ASP A 41 24.59 20.54 5.12
CA ASP A 41 24.81 21.95 4.84
C ASP A 41 26.27 22.23 4.42
N ASP A 42 26.59 23.48 4.06
CA ASP A 42 27.95 23.91 3.69
C ASP A 42 29.02 23.62 4.77
N ARG A 43 28.60 23.31 6.00
CA ARG A 43 29.47 23.01 7.15
C ARG A 43 29.53 21.51 7.45
N GLY A 44 28.84 20.67 6.68
CA GLY A 44 28.80 19.21 6.84
C GLY A 44 27.82 18.73 7.90
N ASN A 45 26.90 19.57 8.38
CA ASN A 45 25.88 19.16 9.35
C ASN A 45 24.61 18.71 8.63
N VAL A 46 24.04 17.59 9.09
CA VAL A 46 22.71 17.14 8.65
C VAL A 46 21.70 17.66 9.68
N ASP A 47 20.77 18.51 9.25
CA ASP A 47 19.76 19.12 10.12
C ASP A 47 18.38 18.43 10.01
N ILE A 48 18.19 17.60 8.99
CA ILE A 48 16.93 16.91 8.71
C ILE A 48 17.23 15.47 8.34
N GLU A 49 16.56 14.54 9.01
CA GLU A 49 16.55 13.12 8.69
C GLU A 49 15.26 12.75 7.97
N SER A 50 15.33 11.79 7.05
CA SER A 50 14.15 11.36 6.28
C SER A 50 13.36 10.32 7.07
N PHE A 51 12.10 10.61 7.37
CA PHE A 51 11.11 9.64 7.86
C PHE A 51 10.73 8.61 6.78
N ASN A 52 11.08 8.88 5.52
CA ASN A 52 10.87 8.02 4.35
C ASN A 52 9.41 7.58 4.15
N PHE A 53 8.47 8.49 4.40
CA PHE A 53 7.05 8.22 4.26
C PHE A 53 6.62 7.95 2.81
N ALA A 54 7.34 8.50 1.83
CA ALA A 54 7.08 8.26 0.41
C ALA A 54 7.12 6.76 0.06
N LYS A 55 8.09 6.02 0.61
CA LYS A 55 8.18 4.56 0.46
C LYS A 55 6.94 3.87 1.03
N LYS A 56 6.49 4.24 2.23
CA LYS A 56 5.26 3.67 2.84
C LYS A 56 4.02 4.00 2.01
N LEU A 57 3.90 5.21 1.50
CA LEU A 57 2.78 5.64 0.65
C LEU A 57 2.70 4.82 -0.65
N CYS A 58 3.83 4.66 -1.36
CA CYS A 58 3.88 3.85 -2.58
C CYS A 58 3.57 2.36 -2.29
N ASN A 59 4.10 1.82 -1.20
CA ASN A 59 3.82 0.45 -0.78
C ASN A 59 2.34 0.23 -0.47
N GLU A 60 1.71 1.17 0.25
CA GLU A 60 0.28 1.08 0.58
C GLU A 60 -0.59 1.17 -0.68
N THR A 61 -0.24 2.09 -1.60
CA THR A 61 -0.93 2.22 -2.90
C THR A 61 -0.86 0.91 -3.68
N ALA A 62 0.32 0.31 -3.78
CA ALA A 62 0.53 -0.96 -4.49
C ALA A 62 -0.20 -2.12 -3.82
N ARG A 63 -0.16 -2.20 -2.49
CA ARG A 63 -0.87 -3.23 -1.70
C ARG A 63 -2.37 -3.20 -1.96
N LEU A 64 -2.99 -2.02 -1.93
CA LEU A 64 -4.43 -1.85 -2.18
C LEU A 64 -4.78 -2.12 -3.65
N THR A 65 -3.96 -1.63 -4.59
CA THR A 65 -4.16 -1.82 -6.03
C THR A 65 -4.15 -3.31 -6.39
N THR A 66 -3.19 -4.07 -5.86
CA THR A 66 -2.98 -5.49 -6.17
C THR A 66 -3.71 -6.45 -5.22
N LEU A 67 -4.54 -5.93 -4.31
CA LEU A 67 -5.29 -6.72 -3.35
C LEU A 67 -6.17 -7.74 -4.09
N ALA A 68 -5.90 -9.03 -3.83
CA ALA A 68 -6.50 -10.17 -4.51
C ALA A 68 -6.51 -10.08 -6.05
N LEU A 69 -5.49 -9.45 -6.65
CA LEU A 69 -5.37 -9.38 -8.10
C LEU A 69 -5.34 -10.81 -8.69
N GLY A 70 -6.35 -11.09 -9.51
CA GLY A 70 -6.47 -12.26 -10.36
C GLY A 70 -6.58 -11.83 -11.82
N ILE A 71 -5.79 -12.46 -12.69
CA ILE A 71 -5.86 -12.26 -14.14
C ILE A 71 -5.87 -13.65 -14.75
N THR A 72 -6.87 -13.91 -15.58
CA THR A 72 -7.02 -15.20 -16.26
C THR A 72 -7.27 -14.94 -17.74
N VAL A 73 -6.54 -15.66 -18.60
CA VAL A 73 -6.70 -15.58 -20.05
C VAL A 73 -7.19 -16.92 -20.56
N GLU A 74 -8.36 -16.95 -21.17
CA GLU A 74 -9.05 -18.17 -21.61
C GLU A 74 -9.48 -18.12 -23.09
N GLY A 75 -9.82 -19.28 -23.65
CA GLY A 75 -10.54 -19.38 -24.93
C GLY A 75 -9.86 -20.22 -26.01
N SER A 76 -8.52 -20.36 -26.01
CA SER A 76 -7.80 -21.17 -27.00
C SER A 76 -6.40 -21.58 -26.52
N ALA A 77 -5.71 -22.41 -27.31
CA ALA A 77 -4.30 -22.73 -27.04
C ALA A 77 -3.37 -21.48 -27.04
N ARG A 78 -3.78 -20.39 -27.70
CA ARG A 78 -3.11 -19.09 -27.59
C ARG A 78 -3.30 -18.50 -26.20
N ALA A 79 -4.52 -18.56 -25.68
CA ALA A 79 -4.85 -18.11 -24.33
C ALA A 79 -4.06 -18.89 -23.28
N ASP A 80 -3.99 -20.22 -23.40
CA ASP A 80 -3.22 -21.08 -22.47
C ASP A 80 -1.73 -20.69 -22.43
N TRP A 81 -1.15 -20.40 -23.60
CA TRP A 81 0.25 -19.95 -23.68
C TRP A 81 0.46 -18.58 -23.01
N ILE A 82 -0.43 -17.61 -23.26
CA ILE A 82 -0.39 -16.29 -22.60
C ILE A 82 -0.60 -16.43 -21.08
N ASN A 83 -1.52 -17.30 -20.67
CA ASN A 83 -1.85 -17.53 -19.26
C ASN A 83 -0.65 -18.08 -18.47
N GLY A 84 0.28 -18.79 -19.14
CA GLY A 84 1.55 -19.23 -18.57
C GLY A 84 2.44 -18.10 -18.03
N PHE A 85 2.29 -16.88 -18.53
CA PHE A 85 3.02 -15.70 -18.04
C PHE A 85 2.29 -14.96 -16.91
N MET A 86 0.97 -15.18 -16.76
CA MET A 86 0.14 -14.37 -15.85
C MET A 86 0.45 -14.64 -14.38
N GLU A 87 0.78 -15.87 -13.99
CA GLU A 87 1.12 -16.19 -12.60
C GLU A 87 2.38 -15.43 -12.12
N SER A 88 3.45 -15.47 -12.91
CA SER A 88 4.69 -14.75 -12.61
C SER A 88 4.48 -13.24 -12.68
N TYR A 89 3.70 -12.76 -13.65
CA TYR A 89 3.30 -11.35 -13.76
C TYR A 89 2.58 -10.85 -12.51
N ILE A 90 1.52 -11.53 -12.08
CA ILE A 90 0.75 -11.17 -10.88
C ILE A 90 1.65 -11.16 -9.65
N SER A 91 2.53 -12.16 -9.50
CA SER A 91 3.47 -12.23 -8.37
C SER A 91 4.42 -11.04 -8.35
N ARG A 92 5.01 -10.68 -9.50
CA ARG A 92 5.92 -9.51 -9.61
C ARG A 92 5.19 -8.20 -9.35
N MET A 93 3.97 -8.03 -9.86
CA MET A 93 3.14 -6.85 -9.62
C MET A 93 2.78 -6.70 -8.13
N LYS A 94 2.42 -7.78 -7.44
CA LYS A 94 2.11 -7.78 -6.00
C LYS A 94 3.33 -7.46 -5.13
N ASN A 95 4.50 -7.96 -5.50
CA ASN A 95 5.68 -7.89 -4.64
C ASN A 95 6.46 -6.58 -4.80
N GLU A 96 6.64 -6.08 -6.03
CA GLU A 96 7.55 -4.94 -6.24
C GLU A 96 7.17 -4.01 -7.40
N GLU A 97 6.64 -4.52 -8.51
CA GLU A 97 6.55 -3.71 -9.74
C GLU A 97 5.44 -2.67 -9.69
N CYS A 98 4.30 -2.99 -9.06
CA CYS A 98 3.25 -2.01 -8.85
C CYS A 98 3.74 -0.85 -7.96
N GLU A 99 4.56 -1.16 -6.95
CA GLU A 99 5.12 -0.13 -6.07
C GLU A 99 6.12 0.76 -6.79
N LYS A 100 7.03 0.18 -7.60
CA LYS A 100 7.97 0.96 -8.41
C LYS A 100 7.24 1.87 -9.40
N ALA A 101 6.15 1.40 -10.01
CA ALA A 101 5.31 2.23 -10.87
C ALA A 101 4.67 3.39 -10.10
N CYS A 102 4.21 3.17 -8.86
CA CYS A 102 3.70 4.22 -7.99
C CYS A 102 4.79 5.25 -7.64
N ALA A 103 6.02 4.78 -7.38
CA ALA A 103 7.14 5.62 -6.97
C ALA A 103 7.72 6.47 -8.11
N PHE A 104 7.90 5.89 -9.30
CA PHE A 104 8.57 6.52 -10.43
C PHE A 104 7.60 7.04 -11.51
N GLY A 105 6.30 6.87 -11.27
CA GLY A 105 5.21 7.37 -12.11
C GLY A 105 4.80 6.43 -13.24
N TYR A 106 5.72 5.62 -13.75
CA TYR A 106 5.42 4.55 -14.69
C TYR A 106 6.51 3.47 -14.72
N ILE A 107 6.16 2.30 -15.26
CA ILE A 107 7.10 1.26 -15.69
C ILE A 107 6.69 0.74 -17.06
N ILE A 108 7.62 0.13 -17.79
CA ILE A 108 7.35 -0.49 -19.08
C ILE A 108 7.38 -2.01 -18.91
N LEU A 109 6.37 -2.66 -19.48
CA LEU A 109 6.21 -4.11 -19.54
C LEU A 109 6.56 -4.56 -20.96
N LYS A 110 7.68 -5.25 -21.14
CA LYS A 110 8.18 -5.67 -22.45
C LYS A 110 8.35 -7.20 -22.47
N PRO A 111 7.62 -7.94 -23.33
CA PRO A 111 7.93 -9.35 -23.56
C PRO A 111 9.35 -9.52 -24.09
N ASN A 112 10.06 -10.52 -23.58
CA ASN A 112 11.42 -10.85 -24.04
C ASN A 112 11.53 -12.26 -24.67
N GLY A 113 10.40 -12.94 -24.86
CA GLY A 113 10.31 -14.29 -25.42
C GLY A 113 10.22 -15.40 -24.37
N GLU A 114 10.91 -15.27 -23.23
CA GLU A 114 10.88 -16.24 -22.11
C GLU A 114 10.02 -15.76 -20.93
N GLY A 115 9.81 -14.45 -20.83
CA GLY A 115 9.11 -13.78 -19.76
C GLY A 115 8.79 -12.32 -20.09
N ILE A 116 8.71 -11.50 -19.04
CA ILE A 116 8.35 -10.09 -19.12
C ILE A 116 9.46 -9.29 -18.43
N ASP A 117 10.10 -8.41 -19.19
CA ASP A 117 11.00 -7.39 -18.65
C ASP A 117 10.18 -6.24 -18.06
N TYR A 118 10.56 -5.82 -16.86
CA TYR A 118 10.00 -4.65 -16.17
C TYR A 118 11.03 -3.53 -16.25
N VAL A 119 10.93 -2.72 -17.30
CA VAL A 119 11.91 -1.67 -17.58
C VAL A 119 11.55 -0.41 -16.80
N MET A 120 12.54 0.12 -16.11
CA MET A 120 12.40 1.34 -15.31
C MET A 120 12.50 2.58 -16.21
N PRO A 121 11.91 3.73 -15.80
CA PRO A 121 11.97 4.96 -16.58
C PRO A 121 13.39 5.40 -16.99
N TRP A 122 14.42 5.17 -16.17
CA TRP A 122 15.80 5.56 -16.47
C TRP A 122 16.52 4.65 -17.47
N ASP A 123 15.96 3.47 -17.75
CA ASP A 123 16.43 2.51 -18.76
C ASP A 123 15.58 2.56 -20.04
N PHE A 124 14.70 3.56 -20.15
CA PHE A 124 13.84 3.80 -21.30
C PHE A 124 14.00 5.25 -21.80
N CYS A 125 13.95 5.42 -23.11
CA CYS A 125 14.01 6.73 -23.77
C CYS A 125 12.83 6.84 -24.73
N PRO A 126 11.74 7.55 -24.35
CA PRO A 126 10.58 7.69 -25.22
C PRO A 126 10.94 8.58 -26.42
N THR A 127 10.54 8.18 -27.62
CA THR A 127 10.87 8.88 -28.88
C THR A 127 9.64 9.35 -29.64
N HIS A 128 8.49 8.69 -29.46
CA HIS A 128 7.26 9.08 -30.12
C HIS A 128 6.05 8.79 -29.24
N ALA A 129 5.00 9.60 -29.42
CA ALA A 129 3.70 9.38 -28.82
C ALA A 129 2.60 9.82 -29.76
N THR A 130 1.57 8.99 -29.88
CA THR A 130 0.35 9.24 -30.64
C THR A 130 -0.83 9.28 -29.67
N ASP A 131 -1.62 10.36 -29.68
CA ASP A 131 -2.79 10.54 -28.80
C ASP A 131 -2.49 10.33 -27.30
N GLY A 132 -1.34 10.85 -26.85
CA GLY A 132 -0.89 10.71 -25.47
C GLY A 132 -0.38 9.32 -25.09
N LYS A 133 -0.35 8.36 -26.02
CA LYS A 133 0.20 7.01 -25.82
C LYS A 133 1.57 6.90 -26.49
N ILE A 134 2.56 6.51 -25.71
CA ILE A 134 3.92 6.29 -26.22
C ILE A 134 3.91 5.03 -27.08
N ASP A 135 4.30 5.19 -28.34
CA ASP A 135 4.32 4.13 -29.37
C ASP A 135 5.71 3.95 -30.00
N GLY A 136 6.71 4.69 -29.52
CA GLY A 136 8.11 4.48 -29.87
C GLY A 136 9.07 4.83 -28.73
N GLY A 137 10.16 4.08 -28.61
CA GLY A 137 11.16 4.27 -27.57
C GLY A 137 12.38 3.38 -27.72
N ILE A 138 13.47 3.79 -27.07
CA ILE A 138 14.73 3.05 -27.01
C ILE A 138 14.87 2.45 -25.62
N PHE A 139 15.09 1.15 -25.55
CA PHE A 139 15.38 0.40 -24.34
C PHE A 139 16.89 0.27 -24.15
N PHE A 140 17.33 0.39 -22.91
CA PHE A 140 18.72 0.22 -22.49
C PHE A 140 18.84 -1.04 -21.66
N ASP A 141 19.59 -2.03 -22.17
CA ASP A 141 19.95 -3.22 -21.42
C ASP A 141 21.46 -3.23 -21.15
N HIS A 142 21.83 -3.58 -19.93
CA HIS A 142 23.22 -3.69 -19.51
C HIS A 142 23.48 -5.06 -18.88
N HIS A 143 24.52 -5.74 -19.35
CA HIS A 143 24.91 -7.07 -18.88
C HIS A 143 26.41 -7.12 -18.53
N HIS A 144 26.71 -7.69 -17.36
CA HIS A 144 28.07 -7.94 -16.91
C HIS A 144 28.13 -9.28 -16.19
N GLU A 145 29.00 -10.17 -16.66
CA GLU A 145 29.26 -11.43 -15.97
C GLU A 145 30.26 -11.21 -14.82
N PRO A 146 29.96 -11.68 -13.59
CA PRO A 146 30.88 -11.54 -12.46
C PRO A 146 32.25 -12.17 -12.75
N GLY A 147 33.30 -11.34 -12.77
CA GLY A 147 34.67 -11.78 -13.05
C GLY A 147 35.11 -11.62 -14.50
N ASP A 148 34.20 -11.30 -15.43
CA ASP A 148 34.58 -10.89 -16.78
C ASP A 148 35.00 -9.42 -16.82
N LYS A 149 35.88 -9.10 -17.75
CA LYS A 149 36.35 -7.75 -18.04
C LYS A 149 35.34 -6.96 -18.87
N TRP A 150 34.48 -7.64 -19.63
CA TRP A 150 33.61 -7.00 -20.60
C TRP A 150 32.23 -6.70 -20.03
N TYR A 151 31.80 -5.46 -20.23
CA TYR A 151 30.44 -4.99 -20.02
C TYR A 151 29.78 -4.87 -21.39
N TYR A 152 28.61 -5.49 -21.54
CA TYR A 152 27.83 -5.43 -22.77
C TYR A 152 26.62 -4.52 -22.57
N THR A 153 26.34 -3.68 -23.58
CA THR A 153 25.19 -2.79 -23.60
C THR A 153 24.41 -3.03 -24.88
N ARG A 154 23.09 -3.16 -24.78
CA ARG A 154 22.19 -3.22 -25.94
C ARG A 154 21.25 -2.03 -25.90
N LEU A 155 21.13 -1.37 -27.05
CA LEU A 155 20.09 -0.39 -27.31
C LEU A 155 19.09 -1.00 -28.28
N GLU A 156 17.86 -1.23 -27.83
CA GLU A 156 16.76 -1.81 -28.61
C GLU A 156 15.77 -0.69 -28.95
N TYR A 157 15.70 -0.29 -30.22
CA TYR A 157 14.82 0.78 -30.67
C TYR A 157 13.55 0.23 -31.29
N HIS A 158 12.40 0.61 -30.74
CA HIS A 158 11.07 0.28 -31.26
C HIS A 158 10.39 1.53 -31.81
N HIS A 159 9.87 1.44 -33.03
CA HIS A 159 9.10 2.52 -33.64
C HIS A 159 8.24 2.03 -34.80
N PHE A 160 7.28 2.88 -35.18
CA PHE A 160 6.50 2.69 -36.39
C PHE A 160 7.10 3.49 -37.54
N GLU A 161 7.20 2.86 -38.72
CA GLU A 161 7.61 3.51 -39.97
C GLU A 161 6.52 3.34 -41.03
N ASP A 162 6.16 4.43 -41.73
CA ASP A 162 5.28 4.34 -42.90
C ASP A 162 6.09 3.93 -44.13
N TRP A 163 5.84 2.74 -44.63
CA TRP A 163 6.46 2.25 -45.87
C TRP A 163 5.52 2.45 -47.05
N ARG A 164 5.97 3.25 -48.03
CA ARG A 164 5.24 3.46 -49.28
C ARG A 164 5.57 2.34 -50.26
N VAL A 165 4.62 1.44 -50.48
CA VAL A 165 4.68 0.50 -51.60
C VAL A 165 4.14 1.20 -52.85
N PRO A 166 4.84 1.22 -54.00
CA PRO A 166 4.40 1.93 -55.20
C PRO A 166 3.05 1.51 -55.80
N GLN A 167 2.43 0.43 -55.31
CA GLN A 167 1.22 -0.17 -55.89
C GLN A 167 0.11 -0.51 -54.87
N ASP A 168 0.31 -0.24 -53.58
CA ASP A 168 -0.70 -0.51 -52.55
C ASP A 168 -0.60 0.53 -51.42
N ASN A 169 -1.70 0.72 -50.68
CA ASN A 169 -1.83 1.71 -49.60
C ASN A 169 -0.59 1.74 -48.67
N ASN A 170 -0.30 2.91 -48.07
CA ASN A 170 0.76 3.04 -47.05
C ASN A 170 0.67 1.89 -46.04
N VAL A 171 1.74 1.09 -45.94
CA VAL A 171 1.82 0.00 -44.96
C VAL A 171 2.58 0.54 -43.76
N ARG A 172 1.93 0.53 -42.59
CA ARG A 172 2.59 0.87 -41.33
C ARG A 172 3.38 -0.35 -40.84
N LEU A 173 4.70 -0.24 -40.79
CA LEU A 173 5.61 -1.27 -40.29
C LEU A 173 5.99 -0.96 -38.85
N TYR A 174 6.07 -2.00 -38.01
CA TYR A 174 6.69 -1.90 -36.70
C TYR A 174 8.11 -2.45 -36.78
N ARG A 175 9.11 -1.63 -36.47
CA ARG A 175 10.52 -1.99 -36.60
C ARG A 175 11.18 -2.06 -35.23
N ILE A 176 12.01 -3.08 -35.05
CA ILE A 176 12.87 -3.27 -33.89
C ILE A 176 14.31 -3.31 -34.39
N THR A 177 15.13 -2.36 -33.93
CA THR A 177 16.54 -2.28 -34.30
C THR A 177 17.42 -2.40 -33.05
N ASN A 178 18.28 -3.41 -33.02
CA ASN A 178 19.22 -3.68 -31.94
C ASN A 178 20.61 -3.17 -32.31
N LYS A 179 21.22 -2.36 -31.42
CA LYS A 179 22.63 -1.98 -31.50
C LYS A 179 23.37 -2.40 -30.24
N THR A 180 24.43 -3.17 -30.39
CA THR A 180 25.22 -3.68 -29.28
C THR A 180 26.57 -3.01 -29.16
N TYR A 181 27.03 -2.87 -27.91
CA TYR A 181 28.27 -2.22 -27.54
C TYR A 181 28.98 -3.02 -26.46
N LYS A 182 30.31 -2.91 -26.41
CA LYS A 182 31.14 -3.48 -25.35
C LYS A 182 32.09 -2.45 -24.76
N SER A 183 32.30 -2.53 -23.45
CA SER A 183 33.21 -1.67 -22.70
C SER A 183 34.02 -2.48 -21.69
N THR A 184 35.18 -1.97 -21.29
CA THR A 184 35.99 -2.54 -20.20
C THR A 184 35.77 -1.82 -18.86
N GLY A 185 34.81 -0.91 -18.81
CA GLY A 185 34.42 -0.15 -17.61
C GLY A 185 33.00 0.37 -17.72
N THR A 186 32.49 0.93 -16.64
CA THR A 186 31.06 1.29 -16.48
C THR A 186 30.67 2.66 -17.06
N ASN A 187 31.61 3.41 -17.63
CA ASN A 187 31.35 4.75 -18.15
C ASN A 187 30.96 4.73 -19.64
N GLY A 188 29.74 5.17 -19.95
CA GLY A 188 29.19 5.29 -21.31
C GLY A 188 28.68 3.97 -21.89
N ILE A 189 28.08 4.01 -23.10
CA ILE A 189 27.57 2.79 -23.76
C ILE A 189 28.69 1.88 -24.27
N GLY A 190 29.89 2.41 -24.50
CA GLY A 190 31.06 1.66 -24.97
C GLY A 190 31.29 1.71 -26.49
N ARG A 191 32.08 0.76 -27.00
CA ARG A 191 32.39 0.64 -28.43
C ARG A 191 31.43 -0.34 -29.09
N GLU A 192 30.87 0.08 -30.22
CA GLU A 192 29.97 -0.75 -31.04
C GLU A 192 30.63 -2.09 -31.41
N CYS A 193 29.90 -3.18 -31.21
CA CYS A 193 30.32 -4.54 -31.49
C CYS A 193 29.19 -5.31 -32.18
N ASN A 194 29.52 -6.41 -32.86
CA ASN A 194 28.52 -7.25 -33.49
C ASN A 194 27.67 -7.97 -32.42
N ILE A 195 26.37 -8.12 -32.66
CA ILE A 195 25.44 -8.75 -31.71
C ILE A 195 25.85 -10.18 -31.35
N LYS A 196 26.48 -10.91 -32.28
CA LYS A 196 26.97 -12.28 -32.07
C LYS A 196 28.13 -12.40 -31.08
N GLU A 197 28.77 -11.29 -30.72
CA GLU A 197 29.83 -11.25 -29.70
C GLU A 197 29.26 -11.06 -28.29
N THR A 198 27.93 -10.96 -28.14
CA THR A 198 27.26 -10.60 -26.88
C THR A 198 26.33 -11.70 -26.40
N VAL A 199 25.76 -11.55 -25.21
CA VAL A 199 24.72 -12.45 -24.67
C VAL A 199 23.43 -12.46 -25.51
N TRP A 200 23.29 -11.50 -26.43
CA TRP A 200 22.14 -11.36 -27.32
C TRP A 200 22.38 -11.98 -28.70
N ALA A 201 23.33 -12.91 -28.83
CA ALA A 201 23.76 -13.48 -30.11
C ALA A 201 22.64 -14.14 -30.94
N ASP A 202 21.57 -14.60 -30.30
CA ASP A 202 20.41 -15.23 -30.95
C ASP A 202 19.37 -14.22 -31.46
N TYR A 203 19.51 -12.92 -31.15
CA TYR A 203 18.64 -11.87 -31.65
C TYR A 203 19.12 -11.31 -32.99
N GLU A 204 18.16 -10.90 -33.82
CA GLU A 204 18.44 -10.19 -35.07
C GLU A 204 18.70 -8.70 -34.83
N GLU A 205 19.62 -8.12 -35.62
CA GLU A 205 20.00 -6.70 -35.49
C GLU A 205 18.88 -5.75 -35.96
N ASP A 206 18.05 -6.16 -36.91
CA ASP A 206 16.98 -5.33 -37.47
C ASP A 206 15.82 -6.18 -37.98
N MET A 207 14.63 -5.95 -37.42
CA MET A 207 13.42 -6.70 -37.74
C MET A 207 12.28 -5.74 -38.05
N ALA A 208 11.49 -6.04 -39.07
CA ALA A 208 10.31 -5.27 -39.43
C ALA A 208 9.09 -6.19 -39.54
N PHE A 209 8.00 -5.79 -38.89
CA PHE A 209 6.76 -6.56 -38.76
C PHE A 209 5.59 -5.80 -39.37
N THR A 210 4.72 -6.54 -40.08
CA THR A 210 3.45 -6.05 -40.62
C THR A 210 2.28 -6.51 -39.74
N GLY A 211 1.17 -5.76 -39.72
CA GLY A 211 -0.04 -6.17 -38.97
C GLY A 211 0.05 -5.93 -37.46
N VAL A 212 0.97 -5.07 -37.04
CA VAL A 212 1.11 -4.59 -35.65
C VAL A 212 0.42 -3.22 -35.55
N GLU A 213 -0.58 -3.11 -34.68
CA GLU A 213 -1.38 -1.88 -34.49
C GLU A 213 -0.95 -1.06 -33.27
N ARG A 214 -0.42 -1.74 -32.25
CA ARG A 214 0.06 -1.17 -30.98
C ARG A 214 1.50 -1.59 -30.75
N PRO A 215 2.31 -0.81 -30.01
CA PRO A 215 3.69 -1.19 -29.70
C PRO A 215 3.75 -2.58 -29.05
N LEU A 216 4.84 -3.32 -29.29
CA LEU A 216 5.13 -4.62 -28.69
C LEU A 216 5.67 -4.50 -27.25
N PHE A 217 5.30 -3.42 -26.56
CA PHE A 217 5.53 -3.17 -25.16
C PHE A 217 4.31 -2.41 -24.61
N SER A 218 4.13 -2.42 -23.30
CA SER A 218 3.03 -1.73 -22.64
C SER A 218 3.56 -0.86 -21.50
N ILE A 219 2.86 0.21 -21.16
CA ILE A 219 3.29 1.12 -20.08
C ILE A 219 2.23 1.11 -18.99
N PHE A 220 2.63 0.73 -17.79
CA PHE A 220 1.80 0.93 -16.59
C PHE A 220 2.12 2.30 -16.00
N LYS A 221 1.19 3.24 -16.17
CA LYS A 221 1.33 4.65 -15.81
C LYS A 221 0.40 5.02 -14.66
N MET A 222 0.85 5.84 -13.71
CA MET A 222 -0.04 6.40 -12.69
C MET A 222 -1.08 7.35 -13.32
N PRO A 223 -2.38 7.23 -12.98
CA PRO A 223 -3.48 7.97 -13.59
C PRO A 223 -3.59 9.40 -13.05
N ILE A 224 -2.46 10.11 -12.94
CA ILE A 224 -2.37 11.47 -12.43
C ILE A 224 -1.95 12.39 -13.58
N ALA A 225 -2.55 13.57 -13.65
CA ALA A 225 -2.17 14.58 -14.62
C ALA A 225 -0.73 15.06 -14.35
N ASN A 226 0.07 15.15 -15.40
CA ASN A 226 1.45 15.62 -15.30
C ASN A 226 1.48 17.14 -15.12
N ASN A 227 1.84 17.60 -13.92
CA ASN A 227 2.01 19.02 -13.59
C ASN A 227 3.47 19.50 -13.69
N VAL A 228 4.42 18.59 -13.88
CA VAL A 228 5.84 18.89 -14.08
C VAL A 228 6.06 19.34 -15.53
N ASP A 229 5.49 18.60 -16.48
CA ASP A 229 5.48 18.93 -17.90
C ASP A 229 4.08 18.70 -18.47
N LEU A 230 3.35 19.80 -18.66
CA LEU A 230 1.92 19.82 -19.04
C LEU A 230 1.65 19.18 -20.41
N GLN A 231 2.66 19.11 -21.30
CA GLN A 231 2.52 18.53 -22.63
C GLN A 231 3.05 17.10 -22.70
N SER A 232 3.71 16.62 -21.65
CA SER A 232 4.35 15.31 -21.64
C SER A 232 3.33 14.18 -21.43
N PRO A 233 3.38 13.12 -22.26
CA PRO A 233 2.56 11.93 -22.06
C PRO A 233 3.05 11.02 -20.93
N LEU A 234 4.17 11.36 -20.27
CA LEU A 234 4.79 10.54 -19.23
C LEU A 234 4.00 10.53 -17.90
N GLY A 235 4.22 9.49 -17.12
CA GLY A 235 3.69 9.35 -15.76
C GLY A 235 4.44 10.20 -14.75
N VAL A 236 3.75 10.59 -13.69
CA VAL A 236 4.33 11.25 -12.51
C VAL A 236 4.13 10.38 -11.28
N SER A 237 5.05 10.46 -10.33
CA SER A 237 4.96 9.73 -9.07
C SER A 237 3.65 10.03 -8.33
N ILE A 238 3.12 9.06 -7.57
CA ILE A 238 1.93 9.22 -6.72
C ILE A 238 2.09 10.38 -5.73
N PHE A 239 3.31 10.61 -5.25
CA PHE A 239 3.61 11.68 -4.29
C PHE A 239 4.12 12.97 -4.92
N SER A 240 4.11 13.07 -6.26
CA SER A 240 4.62 14.24 -6.99
C SER A 240 4.01 15.56 -6.50
N ASN A 241 2.73 15.55 -6.12
CA ASN A 241 1.98 16.71 -5.62
C ASN A 241 2.24 17.05 -4.14
N ALA A 242 2.87 16.15 -3.38
CA ALA A 242 3.03 16.26 -1.92
C ALA A 242 4.50 16.37 -1.48
N GLN A 243 5.45 16.61 -2.40
CA GLN A 243 6.89 16.67 -2.07
C GLN A 243 7.22 17.72 -0.99
N LYS A 244 6.54 18.87 -1.02
CA LYS A 244 6.72 19.92 0.00
C LYS A 244 6.22 19.47 1.37
N GLU A 245 5.08 18.77 1.40
CA GLU A 245 4.50 18.24 2.62
C GLU A 245 5.33 17.09 3.18
N LEU A 246 5.91 16.24 2.32
CA LEU A 246 6.89 15.22 2.71
C LEU A 246 8.13 15.84 3.39
N LYS A 247 8.69 16.91 2.82
CA LYS A 247 9.78 17.66 3.47
C LYS A 247 9.35 18.22 4.83
N SER A 248 8.13 18.73 4.93
CA SER A 248 7.61 19.29 6.18
C SER A 248 7.39 18.21 7.25
N LEU A 249 6.97 17.02 6.83
CA LEU A 249 6.84 15.83 7.67
C LEU A 249 8.20 15.37 8.21
N ASP A 250 9.23 15.29 7.34
CA ASP A 250 10.59 14.95 7.75
C ASP A 250 11.12 15.95 8.80
N ILE A 251 10.94 17.26 8.58
CA ILE A 251 11.30 18.29 9.56
C ILE A 251 10.56 18.07 10.89
N ALA A 252 9.25 17.85 10.86
CA ALA A 252 8.47 17.64 12.07
C ALA A 252 8.92 16.40 12.86
N TRP A 253 9.27 15.32 12.14
CA TRP A 253 9.77 14.09 12.70
C TRP A 253 11.16 14.27 13.33
N THR A 254 12.13 14.83 12.60
CA THR A 254 13.48 15.08 13.13
C THR A 254 13.43 15.93 14.39
N ARG A 255 12.59 16.97 14.44
CA ARG A 255 12.48 17.82 15.64
C ARG A 255 11.85 17.11 16.84
N LEU A 256 11.00 16.11 16.61
CA LEU A 256 10.49 15.26 17.68
C LEU A 256 11.60 14.34 18.21
N GLU A 257 12.39 13.74 17.31
CA GLU A 257 13.52 12.89 17.69
C GLU A 257 14.61 13.67 18.44
N ASP A 258 14.98 14.85 17.93
CA ASP A 258 15.91 15.78 18.58
C ASP A 258 15.43 16.13 19.99
N GLU A 259 14.15 16.49 20.15
CA GLU A 259 13.60 16.83 21.46
C GLU A 259 13.65 15.65 22.43
N ILE A 260 13.30 14.44 21.97
CA ILE A 260 13.39 13.23 22.79
C ILE A 260 14.85 12.95 23.16
N PHE A 261 15.78 13.11 22.22
CA PHE A 261 17.21 12.92 22.44
C PHE A 261 17.78 13.93 23.46
N ASP A 262 17.41 15.20 23.32
CA ASP A 262 17.84 16.32 24.17
C ASP A 262 17.12 16.36 25.52
N SER A 263 15.98 15.66 25.66
CA SER A 263 15.20 15.58 26.91
C SER A 263 15.89 14.86 28.06
N GLN A 264 17.11 14.35 27.84
CA GLN A 264 17.94 13.80 28.90
C GLN A 264 18.05 14.81 30.05
N LYS A 265 17.59 14.40 31.23
CA LYS A 265 17.78 15.14 32.48
C LYS A 265 19.23 15.62 32.56
N GLN A 266 19.45 16.87 32.95
CA GLN A 266 20.79 17.41 33.20
C GLN A 266 20.88 17.91 34.64
N ILE A 267 21.92 17.51 35.35
CA ILE A 267 22.25 18.05 36.68
C ILE A 267 23.55 18.81 36.56
N PHE A 268 23.48 20.11 36.79
CA PHE A 268 24.65 20.95 36.94
C PHE A 268 25.06 20.96 38.41
N LEU A 269 26.36 20.74 38.66
CA LEU A 269 26.98 20.77 39.98
C LEU A 269 28.18 21.71 39.95
N GLY A 270 28.40 22.46 41.03
CA GLY A 270 29.69 23.15 41.24
C GLY A 270 30.82 22.13 41.45
N ASP A 271 31.99 22.41 40.91
CA ASP A 271 33.20 21.60 41.12
C ASP A 271 33.59 21.48 42.61
N ALA A 272 33.39 22.53 43.41
CA ALA A 272 33.62 22.48 44.85
C ALA A 272 32.74 21.49 45.64
N LEU A 273 31.62 21.02 45.08
CA LEU A 273 30.80 19.96 45.72
C LEU A 273 31.39 18.55 45.53
N ILE A 274 32.33 18.40 44.60
CA ILE A 274 33.03 17.14 44.31
C ILE A 274 34.47 17.17 44.85
N ASP A 275 35.05 18.37 44.99
CA ASP A 275 36.41 18.58 45.49
C ASP A 275 36.48 18.56 47.02
N ASP A 276 37.50 17.90 47.57
CA ASP A 276 37.83 17.90 48.99
C ASP A 276 39.02 18.86 49.24
N PRO A 277 38.92 19.83 50.18
CA PRO A 277 40.01 20.77 50.48
C PRO A 277 41.33 20.10 50.92
N ASN A 278 41.29 18.82 51.34
CA ASN A 278 42.45 18.10 51.87
C ASN A 278 43.10 17.12 50.87
N MET A 279 42.64 17.06 49.61
CA MET A 279 43.18 16.15 48.59
C MET A 279 43.65 16.91 47.34
N ALA A 280 44.72 16.46 46.69
CA ALA A 280 45.23 17.11 45.48
C ALA A 280 44.19 17.06 44.36
N HIS A 281 43.91 18.19 43.70
CA HIS A 281 42.97 18.28 42.58
C HIS A 281 43.32 17.27 41.49
N MET A 282 42.51 16.22 41.33
CA MET A 282 42.52 15.40 40.12
C MET A 282 41.73 16.13 39.03
N ARG A 283 42.05 15.90 37.75
CA ARG A 283 41.23 16.44 36.65
C ARG A 283 39.85 15.77 36.72
N ASN A 284 38.82 16.54 37.05
CA ASN A 284 37.43 16.09 37.14
C ASN A 284 36.80 15.71 35.77
N TYR A 285 37.60 15.77 34.70
CA TYR A 285 37.25 15.42 33.33
C TYR A 285 38.19 14.38 32.76
N THR A 286 37.62 13.30 32.24
CA THR A 286 38.31 12.28 31.45
C THR A 286 37.73 12.26 30.03
N THR A 287 38.39 11.56 29.10
CA THR A 287 37.85 11.31 27.74
C THR A 287 36.44 10.69 27.76
N ASN A 288 36.06 10.03 28.87
CA ASN A 288 34.79 9.31 29.03
C ASN A 288 33.74 10.06 29.88
N GLY A 289 33.97 11.34 30.18
CA GLY A 289 33.04 12.21 30.93
C GLY A 289 33.54 12.61 32.31
N VAL A 290 32.61 13.12 33.13
CA VAL A 290 32.86 13.56 34.50
C VAL A 290 33.13 12.36 35.41
N VAL A 291 34.14 12.48 36.26
CA VAL A 291 34.50 11.47 37.26
C VAL A 291 34.38 12.04 38.67
N ASP A 292 34.06 11.17 39.63
CA ASP A 292 34.09 11.50 41.04
C ASP A 292 35.53 11.49 41.59
N LYS A 293 35.66 11.87 42.86
CA LYS A 293 36.92 11.95 43.61
C LYS A 293 37.76 10.66 43.68
N ILE A 294 37.20 9.48 43.40
CA ILE A 294 37.90 8.18 43.39
C ILE A 294 38.09 7.69 41.94
N GLY A 295 37.79 8.53 40.95
CA GLY A 295 37.87 8.18 39.53
C GLY A 295 36.68 7.34 39.04
N ARG A 296 35.59 7.25 39.81
CA ARG A 296 34.38 6.56 39.36
C ARG A 296 33.62 7.46 38.40
N LYS A 297 33.14 6.86 37.31
CA LYS A 297 32.37 7.59 36.30
C LYS A 297 31.06 8.09 36.91
N MET A 298 30.82 9.39 36.85
CA MET A 298 29.54 9.98 37.22
C MET A 298 28.46 9.63 36.18
N PRO A 299 27.17 9.64 36.56
CA PRO A 299 26.08 9.44 35.61
C PRO A 299 26.16 10.41 34.42
N ARG A 300 25.73 9.95 33.24
CA ARG A 300 25.83 10.71 31.96
C ARG A 300 25.12 12.06 31.97
N TYR A 301 24.17 12.26 32.88
CA TYR A 301 23.42 13.51 33.05
C TYR A 301 24.13 14.58 33.90
N VAL A 302 25.25 14.25 34.56
CA VAL A 302 25.97 15.21 35.40
C VAL A 302 26.87 16.10 34.53
N ARG A 303 26.84 17.41 34.78
CA ARG A 303 27.70 18.43 34.19
C ARG A 303 28.31 19.27 35.31
N LEU A 304 29.60 19.60 35.21
CA LEU A 304 30.26 20.45 36.20
C LEU A 304 30.33 21.89 35.72
N ILE A 305 29.99 22.83 36.60
CA ILE A 305 30.21 24.26 36.41
C ILE A 305 31.55 24.60 37.06
N PRO A 306 32.57 25.02 36.29
CA PRO A 306 33.87 25.40 36.85
C PRO A 306 33.79 26.68 37.70
N GLY A 307 34.49 26.70 38.84
CA GLY A 307 34.60 27.88 39.71
C GLY A 307 33.42 28.07 40.66
N GLY A 308 32.67 26.99 40.93
CA GLY A 308 31.61 26.99 41.91
C GLY A 308 32.17 26.95 43.33
N SER A 309 31.62 27.71 44.28
CA SER A 309 32.20 27.82 45.63
C SER A 309 31.19 27.86 46.78
N THR A 310 29.89 27.97 46.48
CA THR A 310 28.88 28.30 47.48
C THR A 310 27.80 27.25 47.70
N GLY A 311 27.83 26.11 46.98
CA GLY A 311 26.84 25.03 47.14
C GLY A 311 25.44 25.36 46.58
N GLU A 312 25.17 26.60 46.18
CA GLU A 312 23.99 27.03 45.42
C GLU A 312 24.03 26.63 43.94
N GLU A 313 25.11 25.98 43.47
CA GLU A 313 25.29 25.60 42.06
C GLU A 313 24.63 24.26 41.69
N TYR A 314 23.84 23.66 42.57
CA TYR A 314 22.98 22.53 42.20
C TYR A 314 21.81 23.03 41.36
N LYS A 315 21.82 22.75 40.06
CA LYS A 315 20.68 23.02 39.16
C LYS A 315 20.28 21.77 38.42
N GLU A 316 19.07 21.31 38.68
CA GLU A 316 18.42 20.29 37.88
C GLU A 316 17.65 20.95 36.73
N VAL A 317 18.00 20.60 35.51
CA VAL A 317 17.29 21.01 34.29
C VAL A 317 16.61 19.76 33.73
N ASN A 318 15.28 19.77 33.79
CA ASN A 318 14.43 18.79 33.13
C ASN A 318 13.71 19.51 31.98
N PRO A 319 14.11 19.31 30.72
CA PRO A 319 13.40 19.88 29.58
C PRO A 319 11.93 19.45 29.59
N ALA A 320 11.03 20.40 29.37
CA ALA A 320 9.61 20.10 29.22
C ALA A 320 9.38 19.53 27.81
N LEU A 321 8.92 18.28 27.74
CA LEU A 321 8.56 17.62 26.50
C LEU A 321 7.20 18.12 25.99
N GLN A 322 7.14 18.53 24.73
CA GLN A 322 5.95 18.92 23.97
C GLN A 322 5.54 17.81 22.99
N THR A 323 5.80 16.56 23.34
CA THR A 323 5.57 15.39 22.48
C THR A 323 4.12 15.29 21.99
N ALA A 324 3.14 15.63 22.82
CA ALA A 324 1.73 15.62 22.43
C ALA A 324 1.41 16.60 21.29
N ASP A 325 1.88 17.85 21.41
CA ASP A 325 1.67 18.88 20.38
C ASP A 325 2.42 18.54 19.09
N ARG A 326 3.62 17.96 19.20
CA ARG A 326 4.41 17.51 18.04
C ARG A 326 3.77 16.34 17.31
N LEU A 327 3.27 15.34 18.04
CA LEU A 327 2.54 14.21 17.43
C LEU A 327 1.30 14.71 16.68
N SER A 328 0.57 15.68 17.23
CA SER A 328 -0.55 16.32 16.52
C SER A 328 -0.09 17.04 15.24
N GLY A 329 1.05 17.72 15.27
CA GLY A 329 1.64 18.33 14.08
C GLY A 329 2.06 17.30 13.01
N ILE A 330 2.61 16.16 13.42
CA ILE A 330 2.98 15.06 12.51
C ILE A 330 1.73 14.44 11.88
N ASP A 331 0.69 14.14 12.67
CA ASP A 331 -0.59 13.64 12.16
C ASP A 331 -1.24 14.63 11.17
N HIS A 332 -1.08 15.94 11.39
CA HIS A 332 -1.51 16.97 10.43
C HIS A 332 -0.78 16.85 9.08
N PHE A 333 0.55 16.72 9.09
CA PHE A 333 1.32 16.56 7.86
C PHE A 333 1.06 15.23 7.16
N LEU A 334 0.89 14.14 7.91
CA LEU A 334 0.49 12.83 7.34
C LEU A 334 -0.84 12.92 6.60
N ASN A 335 -1.83 13.60 7.17
CA ASN A 335 -3.11 13.86 6.52
C ASN A 335 -2.96 14.74 5.27
N LEU A 336 -2.16 15.80 5.33
CA LEU A 336 -1.92 16.66 4.16
C LEU A 336 -1.24 15.91 3.01
N VAL A 337 -0.25 15.06 3.31
CA VAL A 337 0.38 14.19 2.30
C VAL A 337 -0.66 13.24 1.73
N GLY A 338 -1.45 12.56 2.57
CA GLY A 338 -2.50 11.65 2.13
C GLY A 338 -3.48 12.31 1.15
N VAL A 339 -4.11 13.41 1.57
CA VAL A 339 -5.13 14.12 0.77
C VAL A 339 -4.57 14.62 -0.55
N LYS A 340 -3.35 15.18 -0.56
CA LYS A 340 -2.72 15.62 -1.82
C LYS A 340 -2.37 14.49 -2.79
N CYS A 341 -2.17 13.29 -2.26
CA CYS A 341 -1.95 12.08 -3.04
C CYS A 341 -3.26 11.36 -3.39
N GLY A 342 -4.43 11.90 -3.03
CA GLY A 342 -5.75 11.33 -3.35
C GLY A 342 -6.31 10.36 -2.31
N TYR A 343 -5.70 10.25 -1.13
CA TYR A 343 -6.22 9.47 -0.03
C TYR A 343 -7.21 10.26 0.82
N SER A 344 -8.21 9.58 1.33
CA SER A 344 -9.16 10.17 2.26
C SER A 344 -8.51 10.55 3.60
N THR A 345 -9.08 11.53 4.29
CA THR A 345 -8.59 11.99 5.59
C THR A 345 -8.61 10.90 6.63
N GLY A 346 -7.55 10.79 7.44
CA GLY A 346 -7.44 9.81 8.51
C GLY A 346 -6.91 8.45 8.05
N GLN A 347 -6.56 8.28 6.77
CA GLN A 347 -5.94 7.05 6.28
C GLN A 347 -4.56 6.78 6.92
N PHE A 348 -3.79 7.84 7.13
CA PHE A 348 -2.46 7.77 7.70
C PHE A 348 -2.44 8.50 9.05
N VAL A 349 -2.64 7.75 10.12
CA VAL A 349 -2.64 8.26 11.51
C VAL A 349 -1.74 7.36 12.37
N LEU A 350 -0.93 7.96 13.23
CA LEU A 350 0.00 7.20 14.07
C LEU A 350 -0.69 6.44 15.20
N ASN A 351 -1.77 7.00 15.76
CA ASN A 351 -2.47 6.46 16.93
C ASN A 351 -3.73 5.62 16.57
N GLY A 352 -3.92 5.29 15.29
CA GLY A 352 -5.13 4.64 14.79
C GLY A 352 -6.34 5.58 14.74
N ARG A 353 -7.37 5.21 13.96
CA ARG A 353 -8.64 5.96 13.94
C ARG A 353 -9.36 5.73 15.28
N SER A 354 -9.65 6.81 16.01
CA SER A 354 -10.36 6.72 17.29
C SER A 354 -11.87 6.62 17.07
N GLY A 355 -12.49 5.51 17.49
CA GLY A 355 -13.94 5.32 17.51
C GLY A 355 -14.38 3.96 16.98
N GLN A 356 -15.45 3.39 17.54
CA GLN A 356 -16.16 2.29 16.88
C GLN A 356 -16.89 2.88 15.68
N MET A 357 -16.33 2.67 14.48
CA MET A 357 -16.94 3.09 13.22
C MET A 357 -17.66 1.89 12.61
N THR A 358 -18.90 2.09 12.19
CA THR A 358 -19.66 1.10 11.41
C THR A 358 -19.08 1.00 9.99
N ALA A 359 -19.13 -0.14 9.30
CA ALA A 359 -18.41 -0.28 8.03
C ALA A 359 -18.92 0.68 6.96
N THR A 360 -20.22 0.98 6.94
CA THR A 360 -20.80 1.99 6.03
C THR A 360 -20.23 3.40 6.27
N GLN A 361 -19.86 3.74 7.50
CA GLN A 361 -19.18 5.01 7.80
C GLN A 361 -17.71 4.97 7.34
N VAL A 362 -17.03 3.83 7.47
CA VAL A 362 -15.67 3.65 6.96
C VAL A 362 -15.64 3.75 5.44
N GLU A 363 -16.61 3.16 4.73
CA GLU A 363 -16.73 3.28 3.27
C GLU A 363 -16.99 4.72 2.81
N ALA A 364 -17.89 5.44 3.51
CA ALA A 364 -18.16 6.83 3.21
C ALA A 364 -16.92 7.71 3.44
N ASP A 365 -16.18 7.43 4.50
CA ASP A 365 -14.97 8.17 4.87
C ASP A 365 -13.79 7.83 3.95
N ASP A 366 -13.75 6.64 3.34
CA ASP A 366 -12.65 6.19 2.48
C ASP A 366 -12.91 6.38 0.98
N ARG A 367 -13.95 7.12 0.60
CA ARG A 367 -14.38 7.32 -0.78
C ARG A 367 -13.29 7.81 -1.75
N GLU A 368 -12.44 8.76 -1.34
CA GLU A 368 -11.37 9.28 -2.20
C GLU A 368 -10.29 8.22 -2.44
N THR A 369 -9.87 7.54 -1.37
CA THR A 369 -8.98 6.37 -1.45
C THR A 369 -9.54 5.32 -2.42
N ILE A 370 -10.83 5.02 -2.32
CA ILE A 370 -11.47 4.02 -3.19
C ILE A 370 -11.38 4.43 -4.66
N GLN A 371 -11.72 5.68 -4.96
CA GLN A 371 -11.64 6.22 -6.32
C GLN A 371 -10.22 6.21 -6.87
N LEU A 372 -9.24 6.61 -6.07
CA LEU A 372 -7.82 6.57 -6.45
C LEU A 372 -7.40 5.14 -6.82
N ILE A 373 -7.67 4.18 -5.95
CA ILE A 373 -7.28 2.78 -6.18
C ILE A 373 -8.00 2.20 -7.41
N THR A 374 -9.29 2.51 -7.61
CA THR A 374 -10.02 2.11 -8.83
C THR A 374 -9.36 2.66 -10.09
N GLN A 375 -8.99 3.95 -10.11
CA GLN A 375 -8.30 4.56 -11.26
C GLN A 375 -6.95 3.89 -11.56
N ILE A 376 -6.19 3.55 -10.52
CA ILE A 376 -4.90 2.86 -10.68
C ILE A 376 -5.12 1.42 -11.18
N ARG A 377 -6.13 0.72 -10.67
CA ARG A 377 -6.53 -0.61 -11.17
C ARG A 377 -6.95 -0.57 -12.64
N ASP A 378 -7.69 0.45 -13.07
CA ASP A 378 -8.07 0.60 -14.48
C ASP A 378 -6.86 0.90 -15.36
N SER A 379 -5.90 1.72 -14.89
CA SER A 379 -4.62 1.90 -15.58
C SER A 379 -3.82 0.59 -15.67
N LEU A 380 -3.84 -0.22 -14.61
CA LEU A 380 -3.21 -1.54 -14.60
C LEU A 380 -3.85 -2.48 -15.63
N LYS A 381 -5.18 -2.49 -15.77
CA LYS A 381 -5.89 -3.26 -16.82
C LYS A 381 -5.45 -2.83 -18.20
N VAL A 382 -5.41 -1.53 -18.48
CA VAL A 382 -4.95 -1.00 -19.78
C VAL A 382 -3.52 -1.44 -20.07
N ALA A 383 -2.64 -1.41 -19.07
CA ALA A 383 -1.26 -1.86 -19.22
C ALA A 383 -1.18 -3.38 -19.44
N THR A 384 -1.99 -4.16 -18.74
CA THR A 384 -2.06 -5.63 -18.86
C THR A 384 -2.61 -6.04 -20.24
N ASP A 385 -3.65 -5.38 -20.72
CA ASP A 385 -4.20 -5.60 -22.06
C ASP A 385 -3.18 -5.28 -23.16
N GLY A 386 -2.39 -4.21 -22.98
CA GLY A 386 -1.28 -3.88 -23.87
C GLY A 386 -0.18 -4.95 -23.87
N LEU A 387 0.13 -5.51 -22.70
CA LEU A 387 1.11 -6.59 -22.55
C LEU A 387 0.61 -7.88 -23.20
N ILE A 388 -0.65 -8.26 -22.95
CA ILE A 388 -1.28 -9.44 -23.55
C ILE A 388 -1.31 -9.32 -25.07
N TYR A 389 -1.65 -8.13 -25.59
CA TYR A 389 -1.55 -7.86 -27.02
C TYR A 389 -0.12 -8.04 -27.56
N ALA A 390 0.89 -7.54 -26.85
CA ALA A 390 2.28 -7.72 -27.24
C ALA A 390 2.68 -9.21 -27.25
N LEU A 391 2.30 -9.97 -26.21
CA LEU A 391 2.52 -11.42 -26.13
C LEU A 391 1.85 -12.16 -27.29
N ASP A 392 0.61 -11.82 -27.62
CA ASP A 392 -0.12 -12.38 -28.76
C ASP A 392 0.63 -12.14 -30.08
N LYS A 393 1.07 -10.91 -30.35
CA LYS A 393 1.86 -10.62 -31.56
C LYS A 393 3.22 -11.30 -31.58
N TRP A 394 3.88 -11.43 -30.42
CA TRP A 394 5.10 -12.22 -30.31
C TRP A 394 4.87 -13.70 -30.65
N ALA A 395 3.77 -14.29 -30.19
CA ALA A 395 3.42 -15.66 -30.53
C ALA A 395 3.14 -15.85 -32.04
N ASP A 396 2.56 -14.84 -32.71
CA ASP A 396 2.41 -14.84 -34.18
C ASP A 396 3.77 -14.77 -34.89
N ILE A 397 4.62 -13.83 -34.49
CA ILE A 397 5.91 -13.54 -35.13
C ILE A 397 6.85 -14.74 -35.05
N TYR A 398 6.94 -15.37 -33.87
CA TYR A 398 7.88 -16.47 -33.61
C TYR A 398 7.22 -17.86 -33.72
N ASN A 399 5.95 -17.92 -34.12
CA ASN A 399 5.17 -19.16 -34.26
C ASN A 399 5.20 -20.04 -32.99
N LEU A 400 5.04 -19.40 -31.82
CA LEU A 400 5.16 -20.04 -30.50
C LEU A 400 3.87 -20.77 -30.09
N ALA A 401 2.72 -20.27 -30.57
CA ALA A 401 1.41 -20.85 -30.31
C ALA A 401 0.52 -20.67 -31.56
N PRO A 402 -0.44 -21.59 -31.83
CA PRO A 402 -1.37 -21.42 -32.93
C PRO A 402 -2.20 -20.15 -32.75
N VAL A 403 -2.58 -19.53 -33.88
CA VAL A 403 -3.47 -18.36 -33.87
C VAL A 403 -4.81 -18.75 -33.27
N GLY A 404 -5.30 -17.96 -32.31
CA GLY A 404 -6.54 -18.24 -31.60
C GLY A 404 -7.08 -16.99 -30.91
N VAL A 405 -8.38 -17.01 -30.62
CA VAL A 405 -9.02 -15.95 -29.83
C VAL A 405 -8.69 -16.12 -28.35
N TYR A 406 -8.62 -15.02 -27.62
CA TYR A 406 -8.47 -15.01 -26.18
C TYR A 406 -9.45 -14.00 -25.56
N GLU A 407 -9.91 -14.31 -24.36
CA GLU A 407 -10.68 -13.42 -23.50
C GLU A 407 -9.93 -13.24 -22.18
N VAL A 408 -9.88 -12.01 -21.67
CA VAL A 408 -9.19 -11.68 -20.43
C VAL A 408 -10.22 -11.39 -19.35
N ALA A 409 -10.13 -12.12 -18.24
CA ALA A 409 -10.93 -11.89 -17.05
C ALA A 409 -10.05 -11.29 -15.96
N TYR A 410 -10.54 -10.20 -15.35
CA TYR A 410 -9.88 -9.52 -14.24
C TYR A 410 -10.71 -9.72 -12.96
N ASP A 411 -10.05 -10.19 -11.91
CA ASP A 411 -10.60 -10.29 -10.57
C ASP A 411 -9.85 -9.34 -9.62
N PHE A 412 -10.62 -8.48 -8.97
CA PHE A 412 -10.14 -7.54 -7.97
C PHE A 412 -11.11 -7.64 -6.78
N ASP A 413 -10.61 -8.02 -5.60
CA ASP A 413 -11.44 -7.98 -4.39
C ASP A 413 -11.82 -6.53 -4.11
N ASP A 414 -13.04 -6.34 -3.62
CA ASP A 414 -13.53 -5.02 -3.30
C ASP A 414 -12.77 -4.50 -2.09
N ILE A 415 -12.31 -3.26 -2.18
CA ILE A 415 -11.55 -2.60 -1.11
C ILE A 415 -12.45 -2.17 0.04
N THR A 416 -13.77 -2.14 -0.18
CA THR A 416 -14.76 -1.73 0.82
C THR A 416 -15.44 -2.88 1.55
N VAL A 417 -15.44 -4.08 0.97
CA VAL A 417 -16.26 -5.18 1.47
C VAL A 417 -15.81 -5.61 2.86
N ASN A 418 -16.61 -5.25 3.86
CA ASN A 418 -16.56 -5.88 5.15
C ASN A 418 -17.19 -7.28 5.02
N LYS A 419 -16.31 -8.28 4.86
CA LYS A 419 -16.69 -9.69 4.75
C LYS A 419 -17.58 -10.15 5.91
N GLU A 420 -17.58 -9.46 7.06
CA GLU A 420 -18.48 -9.76 8.18
C GLU A 420 -19.90 -9.21 7.97
N GLU A 421 -20.06 -7.99 7.44
CA GLU A 421 -21.38 -7.41 7.15
C GLU A 421 -22.06 -8.11 5.98
N ASP A 422 -21.33 -8.44 4.91
CA ASP A 422 -21.85 -9.24 3.80
C ASP A 422 -22.25 -10.64 4.26
N LYS A 423 -21.46 -11.23 5.16
CA LYS A 423 -21.78 -12.52 5.78
C LYS A 423 -23.04 -12.40 6.65
N LEU A 424 -23.22 -11.31 7.40
CA LEU A 424 -24.45 -11.05 8.17
C LEU A 424 -25.66 -10.84 7.26
N PHE A 425 -25.53 -10.08 6.17
CA PHE A 425 -26.59 -9.83 5.21
C PHE A 425 -26.98 -11.10 4.45
N GLU A 426 -26.00 -11.87 3.93
CA GLU A 426 -26.28 -13.15 3.28
C GLU A 426 -26.83 -14.18 4.27
N LEU A 427 -26.43 -14.16 5.54
CA LEU A 427 -27.05 -14.96 6.60
C LEU A 427 -28.52 -14.55 6.82
N GLN A 428 -28.84 -13.25 6.79
CA GLN A 428 -30.22 -12.77 6.85
C GLN A 428 -31.03 -13.25 5.65
N LEU A 429 -30.50 -13.16 4.43
CA LEU A 429 -31.13 -13.69 3.21
C LEU A 429 -31.35 -15.21 3.31
N ALA A 430 -30.38 -15.95 3.86
CA ALA A 430 -30.48 -17.39 4.06
C ALA A 430 -31.50 -17.77 5.12
N ASN A 431 -31.62 -16.97 6.19
CA ASN A 431 -32.64 -17.15 7.22
C ASN A 431 -34.05 -16.79 6.72
N GLN A 432 -34.18 -15.80 5.85
CA GLN A 432 -35.44 -15.40 5.21
C GLN A 432 -35.84 -16.30 4.03
N GLY A 433 -34.99 -17.24 3.62
CA GLY A 433 -35.27 -18.20 2.55
C GLY A 433 -35.03 -17.67 1.13
N TYR A 434 -34.47 -16.47 0.97
CA TYR A 434 -34.07 -15.91 -0.34
C TYR A 434 -32.76 -16.52 -0.86
N MET A 435 -31.96 -17.13 0.03
CA MET A 435 -30.75 -17.87 -0.31
C MET A 435 -30.75 -19.24 0.36
N SER A 436 -30.16 -20.27 -0.27
CA SER A 436 -30.00 -21.55 0.40
C SER A 436 -28.88 -21.49 1.45
N LYS A 437 -29.15 -22.04 2.65
CA LYS A 437 -28.15 -22.11 3.74
C LYS A 437 -26.88 -22.83 3.31
N ALA A 438 -26.99 -23.84 2.44
CA ALA A 438 -25.83 -24.55 1.89
C ALA A 438 -24.95 -23.63 1.02
N ARG A 439 -25.55 -22.76 0.18
CA ARG A 439 -24.81 -21.80 -0.63
C ARG A 439 -24.05 -20.79 0.24
N TYR A 440 -24.64 -20.37 1.36
CA TYR A 440 -23.98 -19.52 2.34
C TYR A 440 -22.75 -20.21 2.99
N LEU A 441 -22.88 -21.48 3.39
CA LEU A 441 -21.76 -22.25 3.98
C LEU A 441 -20.62 -22.46 2.97
N VAL A 442 -20.93 -22.75 1.71
CA VAL A 442 -19.92 -22.88 0.65
C VAL A 442 -19.18 -21.56 0.43
N ARG A 443 -19.93 -20.45 0.30
CA ARG A 443 -19.37 -19.15 -0.07
C ARG A 443 -18.53 -18.50 1.04
N HIS A 444 -18.96 -18.59 2.31
CA HIS A 444 -18.31 -17.88 3.43
C HIS A 444 -17.48 -18.75 4.37
N LEU A 445 -17.71 -20.06 4.39
CA LEU A 445 -16.96 -20.99 5.24
C LEU A 445 -16.07 -21.94 4.43
N GLY A 446 -16.03 -21.79 3.10
CA GLY A 446 -15.18 -22.59 2.21
C GLY A 446 -15.49 -24.09 2.25
N MET A 447 -16.73 -24.46 2.59
CA MET A 447 -17.15 -25.86 2.64
C MET A 447 -17.35 -26.40 1.22
N THR A 448 -17.06 -27.68 1.02
CA THR A 448 -17.47 -28.37 -0.20
C THR A 448 -18.99 -28.47 -0.25
N GLU A 449 -19.57 -28.45 -1.46
CA GLU A 449 -21.03 -28.50 -1.65
C GLU A 449 -21.68 -29.66 -0.89
N ASP A 450 -21.05 -30.84 -0.91
CA ASP A 450 -21.51 -32.04 -0.20
C ASP A 450 -21.53 -31.87 1.32
N LYS A 451 -20.50 -31.23 1.90
CA LYS A 451 -20.42 -31.00 3.35
C LYS A 451 -21.42 -29.94 3.80
N ALA A 452 -21.59 -28.89 3.00
CA ALA A 452 -22.57 -27.85 3.26
C ALA A 452 -24.01 -28.40 3.22
N ALA A 453 -24.32 -29.28 2.25
CA ALA A 453 -25.61 -29.94 2.18
C ALA A 453 -25.87 -30.86 3.38
N ALA A 454 -24.85 -31.63 3.80
CA ALA A 454 -24.95 -32.52 4.97
C ALA A 454 -25.22 -31.74 6.27
N MET A 455 -24.49 -30.65 6.53
CA MET A 455 -24.70 -29.84 7.74
C MET A 455 -26.07 -29.16 7.77
N VAL A 456 -26.59 -28.72 6.62
CA VAL A 456 -27.94 -28.16 6.55
C VAL A 456 -29.00 -29.22 6.81
N ALA A 457 -28.79 -30.45 6.32
CA ALA A 457 -29.68 -31.57 6.59
C ALA A 457 -29.65 -31.99 8.07
N GLU A 458 -28.46 -32.04 8.68
CA GLU A 458 -28.27 -32.32 10.10
C GLU A 458 -28.99 -31.29 10.99
N ALA A 459 -28.76 -30.00 10.74
CA ALA A 459 -29.46 -28.92 11.47
C ALA A 459 -30.99 -28.97 11.30
N SER A 460 -31.47 -29.37 10.11
CA SER A 460 -32.90 -29.58 9.88
C SER A 460 -33.44 -30.74 10.73
N LEU A 461 -32.70 -31.85 10.82
CA LEU A 461 -33.09 -33.01 11.63
C LEU A 461 -33.08 -32.70 13.13
N GLU A 462 -32.10 -31.93 13.62
CA GLU A 462 -32.04 -31.47 15.01
C GLU A 462 -33.23 -30.57 15.37
N SER A 463 -33.62 -29.66 14.48
CA SER A 463 -34.79 -28.81 14.69
C SER A 463 -36.10 -29.61 14.76
N MET A 464 -36.21 -30.71 13.99
CA MET A 464 -37.37 -31.60 14.01
C MET A 464 -37.37 -32.55 15.21
N GLY A 465 -36.20 -32.90 15.75
CA GLY A 465 -36.05 -33.70 16.98
C GLY A 465 -36.40 -32.93 18.25
N ALA A 466 -36.08 -31.63 18.31
CA ALA A 466 -36.37 -30.78 19.45
C ALA A 466 -37.88 -30.50 19.66
N GLU A 467 -38.69 -30.50 18.60
CA GLU A 467 -40.15 -30.36 18.71
C GLU A 467 -40.82 -31.61 19.33
N GLN A 468 -40.14 -32.76 19.40
CA GLN A 468 -40.66 -34.00 19.99
C GLN A 468 -40.29 -34.22 21.47
N GLU A 469 -39.35 -33.46 22.04
CA GLU A 469 -38.90 -33.63 23.43
C GLU A 469 -39.58 -32.71 24.45
N GLY A 470 -40.62 -31.95 24.06
CA GLY A 470 -41.43 -31.13 24.98
C GLY A 470 -42.40 -31.90 25.87
N LEU A 471 -42.24 -33.21 26.06
CA LEU A 471 -43.24 -34.07 26.68
C LEU A 471 -42.67 -35.06 27.70
N PHE A 472 -41.68 -34.75 28.54
CA PHE A 472 -41.49 -35.45 29.82
C PHE A 472 -40.52 -34.70 30.76
N GLY A 473 -41.00 -34.41 31.97
CA GLY A 473 -40.17 -34.45 33.20
C GLY A 473 -39.58 -33.13 33.69
N ASP A 474 -40.30 -32.48 34.61
CA ASP A 474 -39.71 -31.61 35.64
C ASP A 474 -38.51 -32.30 36.31
N GLU A 475 -37.36 -31.61 36.38
CA GLU A 475 -36.53 -31.62 37.59
C GLU A 475 -35.44 -30.53 37.54
N PHE A 476 -35.59 -29.61 38.49
CA PHE A 476 -34.62 -28.68 39.06
C PHE A 476 -33.15 -28.84 38.63
N TYR A 477 -32.63 -27.83 37.92
CA TYR A 477 -31.22 -27.49 38.02
C TYR A 477 -31.03 -25.98 38.16
N ASN A 478 -30.44 -25.60 39.29
CA ASN A 478 -30.07 -24.25 39.65
C ASN A 478 -28.54 -24.19 39.72
N PRO A 479 -27.88 -23.42 38.86
CA PRO A 479 -26.53 -22.96 39.13
C PRO A 479 -26.55 -21.44 39.36
N GLN A 480 -26.50 -21.08 40.64
CA GLN A 480 -25.80 -19.86 41.03
C GLN A 480 -24.32 -20.07 40.71
N GLU A 481 -23.76 -19.26 39.82
CA GLU A 481 -22.41 -18.74 40.03
C GLU A 481 -22.20 -17.45 39.24
N LYS A 482 -21.46 -16.55 39.91
CA LYS A 482 -21.35 -15.12 39.66
C LYS A 482 -20.40 -14.83 38.51
N GLU A 483 -20.79 -13.90 37.65
CA GLU A 483 -19.86 -12.88 37.15
C GLU A 483 -20.48 -11.49 37.38
N SER A 484 -19.69 -10.67 38.07
CA SER A 484 -19.99 -9.31 38.47
C SER A 484 -19.51 -8.36 37.37
N GLU A 485 -20.45 -7.77 36.64
CA GLU A 485 -20.18 -6.58 35.83
C GLU A 485 -20.97 -5.37 36.30
N SER A 486 -20.31 -4.25 36.11
CA SER A 486 -20.55 -2.91 36.61
C SER A 486 -21.89 -2.30 36.22
N ARG A 487 -22.40 -1.46 37.13
CA ARG A 487 -23.52 -0.53 36.93
C ARG A 487 -23.33 0.31 35.66
N SER A 488 -24.09 -0.01 34.62
CA SER A 488 -24.62 0.93 33.65
C SER A 488 -26.14 0.69 33.56
N GLY A 489 -26.95 1.74 33.46
CA GLY A 489 -28.40 1.69 33.62
C GLY A 489 -29.14 1.03 32.46
N GLY A 490 -29.04 -0.30 32.34
CA GLY A 490 -29.80 -1.14 31.41
C GLY A 490 -30.31 -2.40 32.10
N LEU A 491 -31.43 -2.95 31.60
CA LEU A 491 -32.03 -4.20 32.09
C LEU A 491 -31.03 -5.35 31.88
N ASN A 492 -30.82 -6.17 32.91
CA ASN A 492 -29.99 -7.37 32.73
C ASN A 492 -30.71 -8.42 31.86
N GLY A 493 -29.97 -9.42 31.35
CA GLY A 493 -30.52 -10.43 30.43
C GLY A 493 -31.76 -11.17 30.96
N ALA A 494 -31.81 -11.44 32.27
CA ALA A 494 -32.97 -12.09 32.90
C ALA A 494 -34.19 -11.16 32.98
N GLN A 495 -33.97 -9.87 33.24
CA GLN A 495 -35.03 -8.85 33.25
C GLN A 495 -35.60 -8.59 31.86
N THR A 496 -34.75 -8.57 30.84
CA THR A 496 -35.17 -8.41 29.44
C THR A 496 -36.02 -9.60 28.97
N GLN A 497 -35.60 -10.83 29.27
CA GLN A 497 -36.39 -12.02 28.94
C GLN A 497 -37.73 -12.07 29.69
N SER A 498 -37.74 -11.64 30.96
CA SER A 498 -38.98 -11.53 31.73
C SER A 498 -39.94 -10.49 31.14
N LEU A 499 -39.44 -9.34 30.70
CA LEU A 499 -40.24 -8.29 30.05
C LEU A 499 -40.84 -8.80 28.73
N ILE A 500 -40.03 -9.47 27.89
CA ILE A 500 -40.48 -10.04 26.61
C ILE A 500 -41.60 -11.07 26.85
N SER A 501 -41.42 -11.96 27.82
CA SER A 501 -42.45 -12.96 28.15
C SER A 501 -43.76 -12.32 28.61
N ILE A 502 -43.71 -11.28 29.45
CA ILE A 502 -44.91 -10.57 29.92
C ILE A 502 -45.60 -9.83 28.77
N ILE A 503 -44.85 -9.20 27.87
CA ILE A 503 -45.41 -8.51 26.69
C ILE A 503 -46.06 -9.52 25.73
N GLN A 504 -45.43 -10.69 25.52
CA GLN A 504 -46.00 -11.77 24.72
C GLN A 504 -47.31 -12.30 25.32
N GLN A 505 -47.37 -12.49 26.65
CA GLN A 505 -48.60 -12.90 27.33
C GLN A 505 -49.71 -11.85 27.24
N LEU A 506 -49.37 -10.55 27.33
CA LEU A 506 -50.34 -9.47 27.13
C LEU A 506 -50.85 -9.43 25.68
N SER A 507 -49.96 -9.58 24.70
CA SER A 507 -50.31 -9.62 23.26
C SER A 507 -51.18 -10.84 22.92
N ALA A 508 -50.92 -11.98 23.56
CA ALA A 508 -51.74 -13.18 23.46
C ALA A 508 -53.08 -13.08 24.22
N GLY A 509 -53.32 -12.00 24.97
CA GLY A 509 -54.54 -11.78 25.75
C GLY A 509 -54.67 -12.69 26.98
N SER A 510 -53.61 -13.38 27.39
CA SER A 510 -53.62 -14.31 28.53
C SER A 510 -53.53 -13.59 29.88
N ILE A 511 -53.09 -12.33 29.90
CA ILE A 511 -53.09 -11.45 31.07
C ILE A 511 -53.66 -10.08 30.70
N THR A 512 -54.23 -9.39 31.68
CA THR A 512 -54.73 -8.01 31.50
C THR A 512 -53.60 -6.99 31.62
N GLU A 513 -53.79 -5.78 31.07
CA GLU A 513 -52.82 -4.67 31.17
C GLU A 513 -52.45 -4.36 32.63
N GLY A 514 -53.42 -4.37 33.54
CA GLY A 514 -53.18 -4.17 34.97
C GLY A 514 -52.34 -5.28 35.62
N GLN A 515 -52.45 -6.52 35.13
CA GLN A 515 -51.59 -7.63 35.58
C GLN A 515 -50.19 -7.53 35.00
N ALA A 516 -50.06 -7.16 33.72
CA ALA A 516 -48.77 -6.91 33.08
C ALA A 516 -47.98 -5.81 33.79
N ILE A 517 -48.61 -4.68 34.14
CA ILE A 517 -47.98 -3.59 34.90
C ILE A 517 -47.44 -4.07 36.25
N ASN A 518 -48.21 -4.87 37.00
CA ASN A 518 -47.78 -5.39 38.29
C ASN A 518 -46.59 -6.37 38.15
N LEU A 519 -46.62 -7.22 37.12
CA LEU A 519 -45.56 -8.19 36.86
C LEU A 519 -44.26 -7.50 36.43
N ILE A 520 -44.33 -6.49 35.55
CA ILE A 520 -43.17 -5.69 35.11
C ILE A 520 -42.57 -4.92 36.28
N ALA A 521 -43.40 -4.24 37.07
CA ALA A 521 -42.95 -3.50 38.25
C ALA A 521 -42.20 -4.39 39.24
N THR A 522 -42.65 -5.64 39.42
CA THR A 522 -42.04 -6.61 40.33
C THR A 522 -40.76 -7.23 39.74
N ALA A 523 -40.77 -7.61 38.46
CA ALA A 523 -39.63 -8.26 37.80
C ALA A 523 -38.42 -7.33 37.63
N ILE A 524 -38.69 -6.04 37.40
CA ILE A 524 -37.65 -5.04 37.15
C ILE A 524 -37.33 -4.21 38.42
N GLY A 525 -38.25 -4.17 39.39
CA GLY A 525 -38.08 -3.42 40.63
C GLY A 525 -38.33 -1.91 40.47
N ILE A 526 -39.29 -1.54 39.61
CA ILE A 526 -39.65 -0.15 39.27
C ILE A 526 -41.06 0.20 39.72
N SER A 527 -41.41 1.48 39.68
CA SER A 527 -42.77 1.91 40.02
C SER A 527 -43.80 1.44 38.97
N LYS A 528 -45.08 1.30 39.37
CA LYS A 528 -46.15 0.92 38.43
C LYS A 528 -46.35 1.94 37.32
N ASP A 529 -46.07 3.21 37.58
CA ASP A 529 -46.17 4.28 36.58
C ASP A 529 -45.05 4.19 35.55
N GLU A 530 -43.82 3.84 35.95
CA GLU A 530 -42.72 3.56 35.02
C GLU A 530 -42.97 2.28 34.22
N ALA A 531 -43.47 1.22 34.86
CA ALA A 531 -43.85 -0.02 34.16
C ALA A 531 -44.94 0.22 33.10
N ARG A 532 -45.87 1.15 33.35
CA ARG A 532 -46.88 1.56 32.37
C ARG A 532 -46.25 2.30 31.18
N LYS A 533 -45.31 3.21 31.42
CA LYS A 533 -44.60 3.92 30.34
C LYS A 533 -43.81 2.96 29.44
N ILE A 534 -43.19 1.92 30.01
CA ILE A 534 -42.51 0.86 29.24
C ILE A 534 -43.51 0.12 28.34
N LEU A 535 -44.70 -0.22 28.87
CA LEU A 535 -45.74 -0.92 28.11
C LEU A 535 -46.30 -0.10 26.93
N VAL A 536 -46.36 1.23 27.08
CA VAL A 536 -46.88 2.14 26.04
C VAL A 536 -45.76 2.63 25.09
N GLY A 537 -44.50 2.29 25.38
CA GLY A 537 -43.35 2.67 24.55
C GLY A 537 -42.89 4.13 24.73
N GLU A 538 -43.12 4.72 25.90
CA GLU A 538 -42.80 6.13 26.22
C GLU A 538 -41.42 6.32 26.91
N ILE A 539 -40.54 5.31 26.90
CA ILE A 539 -39.19 5.37 27.48
C ILE A 539 -38.12 5.16 26.42
#